data_AF-A0A416TJG1-F1
#
_entry.id   AF-A0A416TJG1-F1
#
_cell.length_a   1.000
_cell.length_b   1.000
_cell.length_c   1.000
_cell.angle_alpha   90.00
_cell.angle_beta   90.00
_cell.angle_gamma   90.00
#
_symmetry.space_group_name_H-M   'P 1'
#
loop_
_entity.id
_entity.type
_entity.pdbx_description
1 polymer ?
#
loop_
_entity_poly.entity_id
_entity_poly.type
_entity_poly.pdbx_seq_one_letter_code
_entity_poly.pdbx_strand_id
1 'polypeptide(L)'
;MIIRFLTFCSFCCALLLSGCIQEQKSFTFDNACIVISSDPTSSVRLAATELQYFIHKTTGFCPEIISELPSEKTRAIFVGKSAYTEKMKYPDRPFEEQEYLIAITSGHIVLIGQDEDYQSDAERNKGRDNNGLSPEKDRLVLNYAAATGDSSVKDVMFALPSIYDAQGTCYAVYDFIERFLGVRFFGPHPENVFIPAAKKIKIDRQQIRRTPAIKHRHTTYTFDWPLIKDQYIGASVEMQQLFLRRLRIGGRKWASNHAFTGYQARFLQTHPEYFAKGRGGGASERQFCYTNPGFIRQVAQDAVNYFKGGGTIAEQVALGDYFAVVPLDNASWCTCNACQQELALDKENIVGEHFNCGTATHYMWNFINNVAREVKKEVPDKKIAALAYHVYAYLPKDVELEDNISVAPCLHPRNYWAPGMERNEMSFYKAWIEESKKSGRDIYLWNYLCFPTERGLVTDFHVFSGFNIHKTSEQLRMYASDQVKGIFLCGTGEQLDFYITMKLMDDPSLDTDVLLDDFFTNYFGAAASAMKQFYLKIESVYSDPKNYPEEIQTKDAQYHQTEELAWKYLGTKEVMDELGEYIADARKTASNEIEKSRVESWVKGIWEYMMEGYHAYNQK
;
A
#
# COMPACT_ATOMS: atom_id res chain seq x y z
N MET A 1 61.30 -22.60 -53.08
CA MET A 1 61.66 -21.57 -54.07
C MET A 1 61.98 -20.26 -53.35
N ILE A 2 63.29 -20.01 -53.19
CA ILE A 2 63.91 -18.67 -53.26
C ILE A 2 63.71 -17.75 -52.03
N ILE A 3 64.62 -17.79 -51.05
CA ILE A 3 65.79 -16.90 -50.80
C ILE A 3 65.41 -15.68 -49.93
N ARG A 4 66.20 -15.09 -49.02
CA ARG A 4 67.28 -15.41 -48.05
C ARG A 4 67.76 -14.02 -47.53
N PHE A 5 68.43 -13.99 -46.37
CA PHE A 5 69.26 -12.90 -45.76
C PHE A 5 68.54 -11.86 -44.87
N LEU A 6 68.76 -11.86 -43.55
CA LEU A 6 69.93 -11.36 -42.75
C LEU A 6 70.02 -9.83 -42.73
N THR A 7 69.87 -9.19 -41.56
CA THR A 7 71.01 -8.63 -40.79
C THR A 7 70.58 -8.00 -39.45
N PHE A 8 71.48 -8.13 -38.48
CA PHE A 8 71.57 -7.52 -37.15
C PHE A 8 71.54 -5.97 -37.19
N CYS A 9 70.95 -5.32 -36.18
CA CYS A 9 71.57 -4.17 -35.50
C CYS A 9 70.89 -3.80 -34.17
N SER A 10 71.67 -3.16 -33.31
CA SER A 10 71.55 -3.01 -31.85
C SER A 10 70.88 -1.69 -31.41
N PHE A 11 70.44 -1.66 -30.14
CA PHE A 11 70.29 -0.50 -29.23
C PHE A 11 69.29 0.63 -29.57
N CYS A 12 68.29 0.85 -28.70
CA CYS A 12 68.25 1.97 -27.73
C CYS A 12 66.86 2.17 -27.10
N CYS A 13 66.88 2.60 -25.83
CA CYS A 13 65.74 2.97 -24.98
C CYS A 13 64.72 3.90 -25.63
N ALA A 14 63.44 3.63 -25.37
CA ALA A 14 62.44 4.67 -25.10
C ALA A 14 61.35 4.10 -24.17
N LEU A 15 61.46 4.43 -22.89
CA LEU A 15 60.35 4.40 -21.94
C LEU A 15 59.25 5.34 -22.46
N LEU A 16 58.16 4.77 -22.95
CA LEU A 16 56.88 5.48 -23.05
C LEU A 16 55.98 4.92 -21.96
N LEU A 17 55.83 5.70 -20.89
CA LEU A 17 54.74 5.62 -19.93
C LEU A 17 53.43 5.84 -20.69
N SER A 18 52.89 4.79 -21.29
CA SER A 18 51.48 4.75 -21.68
C SER A 18 50.68 4.62 -20.39
N GLY A 19 50.27 5.76 -19.84
CA GLY A 19 49.22 5.80 -18.84
C GLY A 19 47.98 5.15 -19.45
N CYS A 20 47.72 3.90 -19.07
CA CYS A 20 46.41 3.31 -19.24
C CYS A 20 45.43 4.19 -18.46
N ILE A 21 44.74 5.09 -19.15
CA ILE A 21 43.44 5.59 -18.69
C ILE A 21 42.55 4.36 -18.71
N GLN A 22 42.52 3.65 -17.59
CA GLN A 22 41.58 2.59 -17.36
C GLN A 22 40.22 3.26 -17.26
N GLU A 23 39.50 3.30 -18.38
CA GLU A 23 38.15 3.85 -18.48
C GLU A 23 37.33 3.29 -17.30
N GLN A 24 36.99 4.14 -16.34
CA GLN A 24 36.24 3.69 -15.17
C GLN A 24 34.90 3.16 -15.66
N LYS A 25 34.66 1.86 -15.47
CA LYS A 25 33.43 1.19 -15.94
C LYS A 25 32.26 1.35 -14.97
N SER A 26 32.52 1.77 -13.74
CA SER A 26 31.55 1.81 -12.63
C SER A 26 31.53 3.17 -11.94
N PHE A 27 30.36 3.60 -11.48
CA PHE A 27 30.20 4.73 -10.58
C PHE A 27 30.68 4.37 -9.16
N THR A 28 31.32 5.31 -8.48
CA THR A 28 31.62 5.22 -7.05
C THR A 28 31.36 6.57 -6.38
N PHE A 29 30.95 6.54 -5.11
CA PHE A 29 30.47 7.74 -4.40
C PHE A 29 31.59 8.71 -3.99
N ASP A 30 32.85 8.27 -3.98
CA ASP A 30 34.00 9.11 -3.66
C ASP A 30 34.03 10.39 -4.50
N ASN A 31 34.05 11.52 -3.79
CA ASN A 31 34.02 12.88 -4.32
C ASN A 31 32.73 13.26 -5.09
N ALA A 32 31.66 12.46 -5.02
CA ALA A 32 30.37 12.82 -5.61
C ALA A 32 29.64 13.88 -4.76
N CYS A 33 28.79 14.66 -5.42
CA CYS A 33 27.77 15.51 -4.79
C CYS A 33 26.37 15.11 -5.29
N ILE A 34 25.34 15.47 -4.51
CA ILE A 34 23.94 15.39 -4.92
C ILE A 34 23.54 16.75 -5.47
N VAL A 35 23.06 16.79 -6.70
CA VAL A 35 22.65 18.01 -7.40
C VAL A 35 21.13 18.02 -7.57
N ILE A 36 20.49 19.07 -7.07
CA ILE A 36 19.04 19.31 -7.18
C ILE A 36 18.78 20.71 -7.77
N SER A 37 17.52 20.99 -8.14
CA SER A 37 17.10 22.37 -8.49
C SER A 37 17.31 23.33 -7.31
N SER A 38 17.54 24.62 -7.59
CA SER A 38 17.57 25.68 -6.58
C SER A 38 16.21 25.89 -5.89
N ASP A 39 15.14 25.52 -6.58
CA ASP A 39 13.77 25.50 -6.05
C ASP A 39 13.17 24.09 -6.26
N PRO A 40 13.51 23.12 -5.38
CA PRO A 40 13.06 21.74 -5.51
C PRO A 40 11.65 21.56 -4.93
N THR A 41 10.86 20.68 -5.56
CA THR A 41 9.58 20.22 -4.99
C THR A 41 9.80 19.49 -3.66
N SER A 42 8.75 19.33 -2.85
CA SER A 42 8.81 18.54 -1.61
C SER A 42 9.27 17.09 -1.86
N SER A 43 8.87 16.49 -3.00
CA SER A 43 9.36 15.17 -3.39
C SER A 43 10.87 15.16 -3.63
N VAL A 44 11.40 16.08 -4.45
CA VAL A 44 12.84 16.16 -4.72
C VAL A 44 13.65 16.44 -3.46
N ARG A 45 13.13 17.30 -2.56
CA ARG A 45 13.77 17.61 -1.28
C ARG A 45 13.86 16.37 -0.38
N LEU A 46 12.75 15.65 -0.19
CA LEU A 46 12.74 14.40 0.55
C LEU A 46 13.69 13.36 -0.06
N ALA A 47 13.63 13.19 -1.38
CA ALA A 47 14.45 12.25 -2.13
C ALA A 47 15.95 12.53 -1.95
N ALA A 48 16.38 13.78 -2.08
CA ALA A 48 17.79 14.14 -1.89
C ALA A 48 18.26 13.94 -0.44
N THR A 49 17.41 14.27 0.55
CA THR A 49 17.72 14.06 1.97
C THR A 49 17.84 12.57 2.31
N GLU A 50 16.90 11.73 1.87
CA GLU A 50 16.95 10.28 2.10
C GLU A 50 18.17 9.66 1.41
N LEU A 51 18.47 10.07 0.17
CA LEU A 51 19.63 9.57 -0.56
C LEU A 51 20.95 9.92 0.13
N GLN A 52 21.14 11.18 0.55
CA GLN A 52 22.32 11.59 1.29
C GLN A 52 22.46 10.77 2.58
N TYR A 53 21.37 10.64 3.33
CA TYR A 53 21.33 9.90 4.59
C TYR A 53 21.79 8.44 4.37
N PHE A 54 21.18 7.72 3.43
CA PHE A 54 21.51 6.31 3.24
C PHE A 54 22.87 6.08 2.57
N ILE A 55 23.36 6.98 1.71
CA ILE A 55 24.75 6.90 1.23
C ILE A 55 25.70 7.04 2.43
N HIS A 56 25.45 8.00 3.32
CA HIS A 56 26.28 8.21 4.50
C HIS A 56 26.24 7.01 5.45
N LYS A 57 25.06 6.51 5.80
CA LYS A 57 24.92 5.37 6.72
C LYS A 57 25.52 4.08 6.17
N THR A 58 25.47 3.88 4.85
CA THR A 58 25.98 2.67 4.21
C THR A 58 27.50 2.73 3.99
N THR A 59 28.03 3.89 3.56
CA THR A 59 29.41 4.01 3.07
C THR A 59 30.34 4.81 3.97
N GLY A 60 29.80 5.60 4.90
CA GLY A 60 30.51 6.60 5.69
C GLY A 60 30.76 7.92 4.95
N PHE A 61 30.58 7.98 3.63
CA PHE A 61 30.73 9.21 2.84
C PHE A 61 29.42 10.01 2.83
N CYS A 62 29.48 11.29 3.20
CA CYS A 62 28.33 12.19 3.15
C CYS A 62 28.46 13.14 1.95
N PRO A 63 27.77 12.89 0.82
CA PRO A 63 27.78 13.81 -0.31
C PRO A 63 27.05 15.11 0.04
N GLU A 64 27.59 16.26 -0.33
CA GLU A 64 26.89 17.55 -0.19
C GLU A 64 25.68 17.62 -1.14
N ILE A 65 24.58 18.21 -0.68
CA ILE A 65 23.42 18.55 -1.52
C ILE A 65 23.60 20.00 -1.98
N ILE A 66 23.70 20.21 -3.29
CA ILE A 66 24.01 21.51 -3.91
C ILE A 66 23.10 21.76 -5.11
N SER A 67 22.97 23.04 -5.51
CA SER A 67 22.19 23.43 -6.70
C SER A 67 23.04 23.69 -7.94
N GLU A 68 24.33 23.94 -7.76
CA GLU A 68 25.28 24.21 -8.83
C GLU A 68 26.47 23.27 -8.72
N LEU A 69 26.86 22.64 -9.83
CA LEU A 69 27.97 21.68 -9.86
C LEU A 69 29.30 22.43 -9.98
N PRO A 70 30.20 22.35 -8.99
CA PRO A 70 31.51 22.97 -9.05
C PRO A 70 32.38 22.34 -10.13
N SER A 71 33.21 23.16 -10.78
CA SER A 71 34.05 22.74 -11.92
C SER A 71 35.06 21.61 -11.60
N GLU A 72 35.43 21.48 -10.33
CA GLU A 72 36.36 20.49 -9.80
C GLU A 72 35.72 19.14 -9.49
N LYS A 73 34.37 19.05 -9.51
CA LYS A 73 33.64 17.81 -9.29
C LYS A 73 33.56 17.02 -10.57
N THR A 74 34.16 15.82 -10.56
CA THR A 74 34.14 14.89 -11.69
C THR A 74 32.98 13.91 -11.65
N ARG A 75 32.22 13.86 -10.54
CA ARG A 75 31.06 12.99 -10.36
C ARG A 75 29.90 13.70 -9.66
N ALA A 76 28.69 13.39 -10.11
CA ALA A 76 27.47 13.96 -9.57
C ALA A 76 26.30 12.96 -9.58
N ILE A 77 25.37 13.14 -8.65
CA ILE A 77 24.10 12.44 -8.58
C ILE A 77 23.00 13.48 -8.76
N PHE A 78 22.36 13.51 -9.92
CA PHE A 78 21.28 14.44 -10.23
C PHE A 78 19.96 13.85 -9.73
N VAL A 79 19.28 14.58 -8.85
CA VAL A 79 18.00 14.16 -8.25
C VAL A 79 16.91 15.12 -8.70
N GLY A 80 15.91 14.61 -9.40
CA GLY A 80 14.80 15.38 -9.95
C GLY A 80 15.17 16.24 -11.16
N LYS A 81 14.17 16.98 -11.65
CA LYS A 81 14.31 17.90 -12.79
C LYS A 81 15.18 19.10 -12.42
N SER A 82 16.16 19.42 -13.27
CA SER A 82 17.05 20.57 -13.16
C SER A 82 17.60 20.98 -14.53
N ALA A 83 18.25 22.14 -14.62
CA ALA A 83 18.95 22.58 -15.84
C ALA A 83 19.99 21.55 -16.33
N TYR A 84 20.58 20.76 -15.42
CA TYR A 84 21.53 19.70 -15.77
C TYR A 84 20.85 18.50 -16.42
N THR A 85 19.75 18.02 -15.84
CA THR A 85 19.01 16.87 -16.41
C THR A 85 18.40 17.22 -17.75
N GLU A 86 17.92 18.44 -17.92
CA GLU A 86 17.43 18.95 -19.21
C GLU A 86 18.55 19.02 -20.26
N LYS A 87 19.72 19.55 -19.90
CA LYS A 87 20.89 19.59 -20.80
C LYS A 87 21.37 18.19 -21.20
N MET A 88 21.28 17.23 -20.28
CA MET A 88 21.56 15.81 -20.53
C MET A 88 20.45 15.09 -21.30
N LYS A 89 19.33 15.76 -21.60
CA LYS A 89 18.14 15.21 -22.28
C LYS A 89 17.44 14.11 -21.48
N TYR A 90 17.33 14.29 -20.17
CA TYR A 90 16.52 13.45 -19.29
C TYR A 90 15.22 14.15 -18.85
N PRO A 91 14.09 13.42 -18.84
CA PRO A 91 13.93 12.12 -19.49
C PRO A 91 13.99 12.26 -21.02
N ASP A 92 14.31 11.16 -21.69
CA ASP A 92 14.34 11.04 -23.15
C ASP A 92 12.95 11.14 -23.80
N ARG A 93 11.89 10.86 -23.03
CA ARG A 93 10.47 11.08 -23.33
C ARG A 93 9.71 11.46 -22.06
N PRO A 94 8.55 12.15 -22.16
CA PRO A 94 7.71 12.45 -21.00
C PRO A 94 7.44 11.22 -20.13
N PHE A 95 7.40 11.44 -18.81
CA PHE A 95 7.04 10.40 -17.85
C PHE A 95 5.54 10.13 -17.86
N GLU A 96 5.17 8.86 -17.78
CA GLU A 96 3.81 8.44 -17.46
C GLU A 96 3.53 8.60 -15.96
N GLU A 97 2.28 8.35 -15.55
CA GLU A 97 1.86 8.40 -14.15
C GLU A 97 2.78 7.54 -13.25
N GLN A 98 3.34 8.17 -12.22
CA GLN A 98 4.24 7.54 -11.24
C GLN A 98 5.49 6.89 -11.85
N GLU A 99 5.79 7.18 -13.12
CA GLU A 99 6.96 6.65 -13.80
C GLU A 99 8.23 7.38 -13.37
N TYR A 100 9.33 6.64 -13.30
CA TYR A 100 10.63 7.15 -12.92
C TYR A 100 11.77 6.45 -13.65
N LEU A 101 12.94 7.06 -13.58
CA LEU A 101 14.17 6.66 -14.25
C LEU A 101 15.36 6.70 -13.27
N ILE A 102 16.14 5.63 -13.29
CA ILE A 102 17.48 5.52 -12.73
C ILE A 102 18.44 5.33 -13.90
N ALA A 103 19.31 6.31 -14.17
CA ALA A 103 20.34 6.21 -15.19
C ALA A 103 21.72 6.33 -14.54
N ILE A 104 22.56 5.32 -14.73
CA ILE A 104 23.88 5.22 -14.09
C ILE A 104 24.93 5.15 -15.18
N THR A 105 25.90 6.05 -15.10
CA THR A 105 27.14 6.04 -15.89
C THR A 105 28.33 6.08 -14.94
N SER A 106 29.55 5.95 -15.44
CA SER A 106 30.74 6.07 -14.60
C SER A 106 30.99 7.48 -14.05
N GLY A 107 30.45 8.51 -14.72
CA GLY A 107 30.60 9.91 -14.31
C GLY A 107 29.41 10.47 -13.53
N HIS A 108 28.19 9.94 -13.73
CA HIS A 108 27.01 10.46 -13.05
C HIS A 108 25.91 9.44 -12.86
N ILE A 109 25.05 9.70 -11.88
CA ILE A 109 23.77 9.05 -11.67
C ILE A 109 22.66 10.09 -11.90
N VAL A 110 21.56 9.71 -12.55
CA VAL A 110 20.32 10.51 -12.63
C VAL A 110 19.19 9.70 -12.01
N LEU A 111 18.51 10.29 -11.02
CA LEU A 111 17.33 9.76 -10.34
C LEU A 111 16.21 10.77 -10.54
N ILE A 112 15.27 10.50 -11.44
CA ILE A 112 14.26 11.49 -11.86
C ILE A 112 12.95 10.77 -12.21
N GLY A 113 11.80 11.38 -11.90
CA GLY A 113 10.50 10.84 -12.30
C GLY A 113 9.44 11.91 -12.49
N GLN A 114 8.19 11.47 -12.62
CA GLN A 114 7.03 12.36 -12.67
C GLN A 114 6.77 12.98 -11.29
N ASP A 115 7.13 14.26 -11.12
CA ASP A 115 6.93 15.05 -9.91
C ASP A 115 5.97 16.23 -10.12
N GLU A 116 5.43 16.42 -11.33
CA GLU A 116 4.53 17.52 -11.64
C GLU A 116 3.07 17.08 -11.47
N ASP A 117 2.34 17.78 -10.59
CA ASP A 117 0.88 17.72 -10.56
C ASP A 117 0.33 18.72 -11.59
N TYR A 118 -0.35 18.23 -12.62
CA TYR A 118 -0.95 19.09 -13.66
C TYR A 118 -2.25 19.80 -13.23
N GLN A 119 -2.74 19.50 -12.03
CA GLN A 119 -3.96 20.06 -11.45
C GLN A 119 -3.66 21.39 -10.75
N SER A 120 -4.64 22.30 -10.68
CA SER A 120 -4.52 23.50 -9.83
C SER A 120 -4.36 23.12 -8.36
N ASP A 121 -3.75 23.98 -7.53
CA ASP A 121 -3.60 23.71 -6.09
C ASP A 121 -4.95 23.41 -5.39
N ALA A 122 -6.02 24.12 -5.79
CA ALA A 122 -7.37 23.87 -5.29
C ALA A 122 -7.87 22.46 -5.65
N GLU A 123 -7.64 22.01 -6.89
CA GLU A 123 -7.99 20.65 -7.31
C GLU A 123 -7.07 19.59 -6.71
N ARG A 124 -5.80 19.92 -6.50
CA ARG A 124 -4.83 19.02 -5.89
C ARG A 124 -5.24 18.69 -4.45
N ASN A 125 -5.78 19.68 -3.73
CA ASN A 125 -6.06 19.62 -2.30
C ASN A 125 -7.52 19.35 -1.94
N LYS A 126 -8.45 19.39 -2.89
CA LYS A 126 -9.87 19.15 -2.61
C LYS A 126 -10.13 17.69 -2.20
N GLY A 127 -11.06 17.51 -1.27
CA GLY A 127 -11.61 16.21 -0.93
C GLY A 127 -11.10 15.59 0.36
N ARG A 128 -11.59 14.38 0.61
CA ARG A 128 -11.26 13.53 1.76
C ARG A 128 -11.11 12.09 1.26
N ASP A 129 -10.04 11.44 1.69
CA ASP A 129 -9.77 10.04 1.37
C ASP A 129 -10.59 9.06 2.23
N ASN A 130 -10.31 7.76 2.06
CA ASN A 130 -10.98 6.69 2.80
C ASN A 130 -10.75 6.75 4.33
N ASN A 131 -9.69 7.43 4.78
CA ASN A 131 -9.39 7.69 6.20
C ASN A 131 -9.95 9.05 6.67
N GLY A 132 -10.63 9.79 5.79
CA GLY A 132 -11.21 11.09 6.09
C GLY A 132 -10.21 12.26 6.11
N LEU A 133 -8.99 12.06 5.60
CA LEU A 133 -7.93 13.06 5.52
C LEU A 133 -7.93 13.76 4.15
N SER A 134 -7.59 15.05 4.12
CA SER A 134 -7.36 15.78 2.87
C SER A 134 -5.87 15.74 2.50
N PRO A 135 -5.50 15.80 1.20
CA PRO A 135 -4.11 15.89 0.77
C PRO A 135 -3.35 17.07 1.40
N GLU A 136 -4.04 18.17 1.69
CA GLU A 136 -3.45 19.31 2.40
C GLU A 136 -3.01 18.96 3.82
N LYS A 137 -3.87 18.27 4.59
CA LYS A 137 -3.56 17.88 5.97
C LYS A 137 -2.47 16.80 6.06
N ASP A 138 -2.25 16.06 4.98
CA ASP A 138 -1.22 15.02 4.87
C ASP A 138 0.19 15.59 4.59
N ARG A 139 0.33 16.85 4.15
CA ARG A 139 1.63 17.52 3.97
C ARG A 139 2.18 18.06 5.28
N LEU A 140 2.51 17.15 6.19
CA LEU A 140 3.07 17.46 7.50
C LEU A 140 4.51 17.97 7.39
N VAL A 141 4.87 18.93 8.25
CA VAL A 141 6.27 19.35 8.41
C VAL A 141 7.00 18.29 9.23
N LEU A 142 7.96 17.62 8.59
CA LEU A 142 8.75 16.54 9.19
C LEU A 142 9.99 17.10 9.88
N ASN A 143 10.23 16.63 11.11
CA ASN A 143 11.54 16.67 11.73
C ASN A 143 12.31 15.40 11.34
N TYR A 144 13.29 15.54 10.45
CA TYR A 144 13.98 14.39 9.88
C TYR A 144 14.80 13.62 10.92
N ALA A 145 15.45 14.33 11.87
CA ALA A 145 16.22 13.70 12.94
C ALA A 145 15.33 12.84 13.86
N ALA A 146 14.13 13.33 14.17
CA ALA A 146 13.14 12.57 14.94
C ALA A 146 12.62 11.37 14.16
N ALA A 147 12.32 11.54 12.86
CA ALA A 147 11.81 10.48 12.00
C ALA A 147 12.82 9.35 11.74
N THR A 148 14.13 9.65 11.78
CA THR A 148 15.20 8.63 11.67
C THR A 148 15.74 8.17 13.02
N GLY A 149 15.30 8.76 14.14
CA GLY A 149 15.89 8.56 15.47
C GLY A 149 17.39 8.81 15.53
N ASP A 150 17.92 9.67 14.64
CA ASP A 150 19.36 9.88 14.47
C ASP A 150 19.73 11.31 14.88
N SER A 151 20.26 11.46 16.08
CA SER A 151 20.64 12.77 16.64
C SER A 151 21.84 13.42 15.96
N SER A 152 22.53 12.71 15.06
CA SER A 152 23.60 13.31 14.24
C SER A 152 23.04 14.18 13.11
N VAL A 153 21.79 13.95 12.70
CA VAL A 153 21.06 14.82 11.78
C VAL A 153 20.68 16.10 12.52
N LYS A 154 21.10 17.26 12.01
CA LYS A 154 20.84 18.56 12.63
C LYS A 154 20.06 19.47 11.69
N ASP A 155 19.04 20.12 12.25
CA ASP A 155 18.31 21.24 11.63
C ASP A 155 17.67 20.94 10.26
N VAL A 156 17.29 19.68 10.01
CA VAL A 156 16.59 19.27 8.78
C VAL A 156 15.08 19.19 9.04
N MET A 157 14.37 20.23 8.59
CA MET A 157 12.92 20.35 8.66
C MET A 157 12.36 20.67 7.26
N PHE A 158 11.36 19.93 6.81
CA PHE A 158 10.66 20.23 5.55
C PHE A 158 9.26 19.62 5.50
N ALA A 159 8.38 20.19 4.67
CA ALA A 159 7.07 19.60 4.40
C ALA A 159 7.22 18.31 3.57
N LEU A 160 6.62 17.23 4.04
CA LEU A 160 6.49 16.01 3.24
C LEU A 160 5.60 16.27 2.01
N PRO A 161 5.88 15.61 0.87
CA PRO A 161 4.85 15.44 -0.15
C PRO A 161 3.66 14.67 0.45
N SER A 162 2.45 15.02 0.01
CA SER A 162 1.30 14.18 0.30
C SER A 162 1.52 12.82 -0.36
N ILE A 163 1.02 11.74 0.22
CA ILE A 163 0.99 10.42 -0.40
C ILE A 163 0.31 10.45 -1.78
N TYR A 164 -0.52 11.46 -2.07
CA TYR A 164 -1.21 11.65 -3.35
C TYR A 164 -0.53 12.64 -4.31
N ASP A 165 0.57 13.29 -3.91
CA ASP A 165 1.34 14.14 -4.80
C ASP A 165 2.14 13.27 -5.79
N ALA A 166 2.44 13.83 -6.97
CA ALA A 166 3.41 13.25 -7.89
C ALA A 166 4.80 13.13 -7.22
N GLN A 167 5.33 11.91 -7.17
CA GLN A 167 6.51 11.55 -6.37
C GLN A 167 7.48 10.60 -7.10
N GLY A 168 7.53 10.67 -8.44
CA GLY A 168 8.37 9.77 -9.24
C GLY A 168 9.85 9.81 -8.86
N THR A 169 10.40 10.98 -8.51
CA THR A 169 11.79 11.10 -8.05
C THR A 169 12.02 10.43 -6.70
N CYS A 170 11.08 10.51 -5.75
CA CYS A 170 11.14 9.72 -4.51
C CYS A 170 11.19 8.22 -4.83
N TYR A 171 10.38 7.75 -5.78
CA TYR A 171 10.33 6.33 -6.13
C TYR A 171 11.65 5.84 -6.75
N ALA A 172 12.28 6.65 -7.61
CA ALA A 172 13.61 6.39 -8.15
C ALA A 172 14.67 6.30 -7.05
N VAL A 173 14.64 7.24 -6.09
CA VAL A 173 15.59 7.24 -4.97
C VAL A 173 15.39 6.01 -4.08
N TYR A 174 14.16 5.67 -3.72
CA TYR A 174 13.92 4.49 -2.89
C TYR A 174 14.30 3.19 -3.62
N ASP A 175 14.04 3.07 -4.93
CA ASP A 175 14.48 1.88 -5.70
C ASP A 175 16.01 1.84 -5.76
N PHE A 176 16.67 2.98 -5.95
CA PHE A 176 18.13 3.07 -5.91
C PHE A 176 18.71 2.65 -4.54
N ILE A 177 18.14 3.16 -3.45
CA ILE A 177 18.55 2.84 -2.07
C ILE A 177 18.38 1.34 -1.80
N GLU A 178 17.25 0.76 -2.15
CA GLU A 178 16.99 -0.68 -1.94
C GLU A 178 17.91 -1.55 -2.80
N ARG A 179 18.08 -1.19 -4.08
CA ARG A 179 18.78 -2.02 -5.09
C ARG A 179 20.30 -1.93 -5.03
N PHE A 180 20.84 -0.74 -4.83
CA PHE A 180 22.29 -0.50 -4.94
C PHE A 180 22.97 -0.22 -3.61
N LEU A 181 22.23 0.29 -2.61
CA LEU A 181 22.74 0.42 -1.24
C LEU A 181 22.37 -0.78 -0.37
N GLY A 182 21.39 -1.60 -0.77
CA GLY A 182 20.99 -2.81 -0.06
C GLY A 182 20.16 -2.56 1.21
N VAL A 183 19.65 -1.33 1.38
CA VAL A 183 18.82 -0.95 2.53
C VAL A 183 17.44 -1.60 2.43
N ARG A 184 16.81 -1.90 3.57
CA ARG A 184 15.43 -2.38 3.64
C ARG A 184 14.62 -1.61 4.66
N PHE A 185 13.41 -1.23 4.27
CA PHE A 185 12.45 -0.53 5.12
C PHE A 185 11.40 -1.53 5.62
N PHE A 186 11.75 -2.32 6.63
CA PHE A 186 10.83 -3.34 7.16
C PHE A 186 9.82 -2.79 8.18
N GLY A 187 9.93 -1.52 8.56
CA GLY A 187 9.01 -0.88 9.50
C GLY A 187 9.39 0.60 9.73
N PRO A 188 8.58 1.32 10.51
CA PRO A 188 8.76 2.74 10.73
C PRO A 188 9.84 3.09 11.74
N HIS A 189 10.09 2.25 12.75
CA HIS A 189 11.12 2.52 13.74
C HIS A 189 12.52 2.38 13.11
N PRO A 190 13.53 3.17 13.53
CA PRO A 190 14.90 3.05 13.01
C PRO A 190 15.48 1.64 13.17
N GLU A 191 15.12 0.95 14.25
CA GLU A 191 15.52 -0.44 14.45
C GLU A 191 14.82 -1.41 13.48
N ASN A 192 13.70 -1.02 12.88
CA ASN A 192 13.09 -1.80 11.81
C ASN A 192 13.83 -1.65 10.46
N VAL A 193 14.71 -0.65 10.31
CA VAL A 193 15.44 -0.40 9.05
C VAL A 193 16.73 -1.20 9.03
N PHE A 194 16.93 -2.02 7.99
CA PHE A 194 18.20 -2.68 7.77
C PHE A 194 19.09 -1.82 6.88
N ILE A 195 20.31 -1.55 7.34
CA ILE A 195 21.34 -0.81 6.60
C ILE A 195 22.59 -1.69 6.56
N PRO A 196 23.04 -2.16 5.38
CA PRO A 196 24.25 -2.94 5.29
C PRO A 196 25.49 -2.06 5.49
N ALA A 197 26.54 -2.62 6.10
CA ALA A 197 27.82 -1.93 6.22
C ALA A 197 28.67 -2.20 4.95
N ALA A 198 28.75 -1.25 4.03
CA ALA A 198 29.52 -1.40 2.79
C ALA A 198 30.42 -0.18 2.51
N LYS A 199 31.73 -0.30 2.79
CA LYS A 199 32.69 0.81 2.64
C LYS A 199 32.97 1.22 1.19
N LYS A 200 32.74 0.34 0.22
CA LYS A 200 33.01 0.60 -1.21
C LYS A 200 31.93 -0.02 -2.07
N ILE A 201 31.06 0.82 -2.61
CA ILE A 201 30.03 0.42 -3.56
C ILE A 201 30.49 0.83 -4.96
N LYS A 202 30.51 -0.14 -5.88
CA LYS A 202 30.73 0.06 -7.30
C LYS A 202 29.45 -0.28 -8.02
N ILE A 203 28.95 0.64 -8.84
CA ILE A 203 27.70 0.44 -9.56
C ILE A 203 27.99 0.48 -11.06
N ASP A 204 27.71 -0.64 -11.74
CA ASP A 204 27.90 -0.74 -13.18
C ASP A 204 26.88 0.11 -13.93
N ARG A 205 27.30 0.59 -15.11
CA ARG A 205 26.45 1.37 -16.02
C ARG A 205 25.17 0.60 -16.34
N GLN A 206 24.03 1.23 -16.11
CA GLN A 206 22.72 0.68 -16.44
C GLN A 206 21.66 1.76 -16.46
N GLN A 207 20.50 1.43 -17.01
CA GLN A 207 19.34 2.31 -17.02
C GLN A 207 18.09 1.49 -16.66
N ILE A 208 17.32 1.96 -15.69
CA ILE A 208 16.11 1.32 -15.19
C ILE A 208 14.99 2.35 -15.27
N ARG A 209 13.92 2.03 -15.99
CA ARG A 209 12.70 2.84 -16.05
C ARG A 209 11.54 2.00 -15.56
N ARG A 210 10.84 2.47 -14.53
CA ARG A 210 9.81 1.70 -13.83
C ARG A 210 8.64 2.59 -13.42
N THR A 211 7.52 1.95 -13.14
CA THR A 211 6.34 2.54 -12.52
C THR A 211 5.64 1.45 -11.71
N PRO A 212 5.02 1.74 -10.56
CA PRO A 212 4.31 0.73 -9.77
C PRO A 212 3.22 0.02 -10.60
N ALA A 213 3.04 -1.28 -10.42
CA ALA A 213 2.03 -2.05 -11.15
C ALA A 213 0.60 -1.64 -10.78
N ILE A 214 0.31 -1.50 -9.49
CA ILE A 214 -0.97 -1.00 -8.97
C ILE A 214 -0.82 0.48 -8.62
N LYS A 215 -1.68 1.37 -9.14
CA LYS A 215 -1.46 2.84 -9.07
C LYS A 215 -1.96 3.52 -7.81
N HIS A 216 -3.00 3.01 -7.17
CA HIS A 216 -3.46 3.46 -5.85
C HIS A 216 -3.15 2.37 -4.83
N ARG A 217 -2.37 2.72 -3.80
CA ARG A 217 -1.87 1.77 -2.80
C ARG A 217 -2.05 2.41 -1.43
N HIS A 218 -3.19 2.19 -0.76
CA HIS A 218 -3.50 2.91 0.48
C HIS A 218 -4.02 1.96 1.56
N THR A 219 -4.02 2.39 2.82
CA THR A 219 -4.37 1.55 3.96
C THR A 219 -5.04 2.36 5.07
N THR A 220 -5.89 1.72 5.88
CA THR A 220 -6.27 2.26 7.19
C THR A 220 -5.06 2.24 8.11
N TYR A 221 -4.75 3.36 8.77
CA TYR A 221 -3.61 3.43 9.70
C TYR A 221 -3.96 2.79 11.04
N THR A 222 -3.50 1.56 11.25
CA THR A 222 -3.73 0.76 12.47
C THR A 222 -2.44 0.57 13.28
N PHE A 223 -1.51 1.51 13.19
CA PHE A 223 -0.21 1.47 13.88
C PHE A 223 -0.32 1.33 15.41
N ASP A 224 -1.44 1.75 16.00
CA ASP A 224 -1.69 1.67 17.44
C ASP A 224 -2.32 0.33 17.89
N TRP A 225 -2.65 -0.57 16.98
CA TRP A 225 -3.16 -1.90 17.35
C TRP A 225 -2.08 -2.72 18.05
N PRO A 226 -2.40 -3.54 19.07
CA PRO A 226 -1.38 -4.13 19.96
C PRO A 226 -0.25 -4.86 19.25
N LEU A 227 -0.57 -5.81 18.35
CA LEU A 227 0.42 -6.60 17.61
C LEU A 227 1.29 -5.69 16.71
N ILE A 228 0.64 -4.76 16.01
CA ILE A 228 1.26 -3.86 15.04
C ILE A 228 2.18 -2.86 15.73
N LYS A 229 1.72 -2.29 16.84
CA LYS A 229 2.47 -1.34 17.67
C LYS A 229 3.76 -1.96 18.19
N ASP A 230 3.71 -3.19 18.66
CA ASP A 230 4.88 -3.86 19.22
C ASP A 230 5.87 -4.32 18.13
N GLN A 231 5.40 -4.88 17.01
CA GLN A 231 6.27 -5.20 15.88
C GLN A 231 6.95 -3.95 15.28
N TYR A 232 6.28 -2.79 15.33
CA TYR A 232 6.83 -1.50 14.93
C TYR A 232 7.45 -0.70 16.08
N ILE A 233 7.71 -1.35 17.23
CA ILE A 233 8.52 -0.82 18.34
C ILE A 233 8.01 0.54 18.83
N GLY A 234 6.68 0.71 18.86
CA GLY A 234 6.03 1.95 19.31
C GLY A 234 6.43 3.21 18.55
N ALA A 235 6.77 3.08 17.26
CA ALA A 235 7.22 4.18 16.41
C ALA A 235 6.32 5.42 16.49
N SER A 236 6.94 6.61 16.50
CA SER A 236 6.23 7.89 16.55
C SER A 236 5.47 8.18 15.26
N VAL A 237 4.60 9.20 15.28
CA VAL A 237 3.87 9.64 14.09
C VAL A 237 4.84 10.07 12.98
N GLU A 238 5.94 10.76 13.30
CA GLU A 238 6.96 11.17 12.31
C GLU A 238 7.61 9.97 11.62
N MET A 239 7.95 8.94 12.39
CA MET A 239 8.50 7.68 11.89
C MET A 239 7.50 6.97 10.97
N GLN A 240 6.23 6.88 11.39
CA GLN A 240 5.16 6.29 10.60
C GLN A 240 4.95 7.05 9.29
N GLN A 241 4.87 8.38 9.33
CA GLN A 241 4.63 9.20 8.15
C GLN A 241 5.74 9.09 7.10
N LEU A 242 7.00 9.02 7.56
CA LEU A 242 8.14 8.78 6.67
C LEU A 242 8.13 7.37 6.06
N PHE A 243 7.77 6.37 6.86
CA PHE A 243 7.65 4.98 6.41
C PHE A 243 6.61 4.80 5.29
N LEU A 244 5.48 5.50 5.37
CA LEU A 244 4.46 5.46 4.31
C LEU A 244 5.06 5.86 2.94
N ARG A 245 5.94 6.88 2.90
CA ARG A 245 6.60 7.33 1.66
C ARG A 245 7.65 6.33 1.18
N ARG A 246 8.43 5.74 2.11
CA ARG A 246 9.40 4.67 1.82
C ARG A 246 8.77 3.44 1.16
N LEU A 247 7.54 3.10 1.55
CA LEU A 247 6.74 2.03 0.94
C LEU A 247 5.90 2.47 -0.27
N ARG A 248 6.03 3.73 -0.72
CA ARG A 248 5.30 4.28 -1.88
C ARG A 248 3.78 4.19 -1.71
N ILE A 249 3.29 4.33 -0.48
CA ILE A 249 1.85 4.42 -0.18
C ILE A 249 1.28 5.68 -0.83
N GLY A 250 0.02 5.59 -1.26
CA GLY A 250 -0.72 6.60 -2.01
C GLY A 250 -0.65 6.37 -3.52
N GLY A 251 -0.25 7.41 -4.25
CA GLY A 251 -0.28 7.46 -5.71
C GLY A 251 -1.60 8.00 -6.23
N ARG A 252 -2.27 7.27 -7.12
CA ARG A 252 -3.49 7.71 -7.80
C ARG A 252 -4.58 8.06 -6.78
N LYS A 253 -5.18 9.24 -6.93
CA LYS A 253 -6.31 9.68 -6.11
C LYS A 253 -7.55 8.83 -6.40
N TRP A 254 -8.07 8.22 -5.35
CA TRP A 254 -9.34 7.49 -5.35
C TRP A 254 -9.82 7.36 -3.90
N ALA A 255 -11.14 7.42 -3.71
CA ALA A 255 -11.77 7.15 -2.42
C ALA A 255 -13.20 6.63 -2.63
N SER A 256 -13.55 5.59 -1.90
CA SER A 256 -14.88 5.00 -1.81
C SER A 256 -15.00 4.31 -0.45
N ASN A 257 -15.75 4.93 0.45
CA ASN A 257 -16.05 4.41 1.79
C ASN A 257 -17.46 4.86 2.17
N HIS A 258 -18.06 4.26 3.20
CA HIS A 258 -19.38 4.60 3.73
C HIS A 258 -19.56 6.11 3.82
N ALA A 259 -20.47 6.61 3.00
CA ALA A 259 -20.77 8.01 2.87
C ALA A 259 -22.12 8.31 3.53
N PHE A 260 -22.43 9.58 3.72
CA PHE A 260 -23.72 10.08 4.23
C PHE A 260 -23.90 10.18 5.76
N THR A 261 -22.90 9.89 6.59
CA THR A 261 -23.00 10.10 8.06
C THR A 261 -23.44 11.52 8.40
N GLY A 262 -22.88 12.54 7.73
CA GLY A 262 -23.25 13.94 7.94
C GLY A 262 -24.57 14.39 7.31
N TYR A 263 -25.26 13.55 6.51
CA TYR A 263 -26.50 13.94 5.84
C TYR A 263 -27.68 14.02 6.81
N GLN A 264 -27.66 13.24 7.89
CA GLN A 264 -28.68 13.35 8.93
C GLN A 264 -28.73 14.77 9.50
N ALA A 265 -27.58 15.38 9.80
CA ALA A 265 -27.51 16.74 10.31
C ALA A 265 -28.00 17.78 9.29
N ARG A 266 -27.79 17.54 7.99
CA ARG A 266 -28.20 18.46 6.91
C ARG A 266 -29.69 18.41 6.60
N PHE A 267 -30.28 17.21 6.64
CA PHE A 267 -31.53 16.96 5.94
C PHE A 267 -32.64 16.37 6.80
N LEU A 268 -32.37 15.85 8.00
CA LEU A 268 -33.43 15.17 8.77
C LEU A 268 -34.59 16.10 9.14
N GLN A 269 -34.32 17.37 9.40
CA GLN A 269 -35.35 18.35 9.77
C GLN A 269 -36.09 18.92 8.56
N THR A 270 -35.38 19.13 7.45
CA THR A 270 -35.89 19.85 6.26
C THR A 270 -36.38 18.92 5.16
N HIS A 271 -35.81 17.73 5.07
CA HIS A 271 -36.11 16.68 4.09
C HIS A 271 -36.21 15.30 4.75
N PRO A 272 -37.11 15.09 5.73
CA PRO A 272 -37.29 13.80 6.37
C PRO A 272 -37.65 12.68 5.37
N GLU A 273 -38.22 13.02 4.21
CA GLU A 273 -38.53 12.09 3.12
C GLU A 273 -37.29 11.45 2.46
N TYR A 274 -36.09 12.00 2.67
CA TYR A 274 -34.84 11.40 2.20
C TYR A 274 -34.45 10.15 3.00
N PHE A 275 -34.97 10.01 4.23
CA PHE A 275 -34.58 8.94 5.14
C PHE A 275 -35.43 7.69 4.97
N ALA A 276 -34.89 6.54 5.37
CA ALA A 276 -35.55 5.26 5.27
C ALA A 276 -36.87 5.26 6.06
N LYS A 277 -37.99 5.06 5.36
CA LYS A 277 -39.31 4.92 5.97
C LYS A 277 -39.32 3.71 6.91
N GLY A 278 -39.90 3.89 8.10
CA GLY A 278 -40.04 2.83 9.10
C GLY A 278 -38.74 2.41 9.79
N ARG A 279 -37.65 3.16 9.61
CA ARG A 279 -36.34 2.90 10.22
C ARG A 279 -35.87 4.15 10.97
N GLY A 280 -35.27 3.95 12.13
CA GLY A 280 -34.69 5.00 12.97
C GLY A 280 -33.17 4.84 13.11
N GLY A 281 -32.59 5.47 14.13
CA GLY A 281 -31.15 5.38 14.43
C GLY A 281 -30.45 6.72 14.38
N GLY A 282 -29.18 6.72 14.78
CA GLY A 282 -28.25 7.84 14.70
C GLY A 282 -27.63 8.02 13.31
N ALA A 283 -26.69 8.97 13.22
CA ALA A 283 -26.05 9.41 11.98
C ALA A 283 -25.37 8.27 11.18
N SER A 284 -24.87 7.25 11.86
CA SER A 284 -24.23 6.09 11.23
C SER A 284 -25.16 4.87 11.06
N GLU A 285 -26.42 4.98 11.50
CA GLU A 285 -27.36 3.86 11.55
C GLU A 285 -28.56 4.08 10.61
N ARG A 286 -29.07 5.31 10.56
CA ARG A 286 -30.31 5.63 9.86
C ARG A 286 -30.09 5.73 8.35
N GLN A 287 -30.44 4.66 7.65
CA GLN A 287 -30.38 4.60 6.19
C GLN A 287 -31.30 5.61 5.49
N PHE A 288 -31.13 5.72 4.18
CA PHE A 288 -31.88 6.60 3.30
C PHE A 288 -32.90 5.84 2.43
N CYS A 289 -33.85 6.57 1.86
CA CYS A 289 -34.75 6.07 0.84
C CYS A 289 -34.06 6.19 -0.53
N TYR A 290 -33.36 5.14 -0.95
CA TYR A 290 -32.51 5.17 -2.16
C TYR A 290 -33.31 5.23 -3.48
N THR A 291 -34.63 5.02 -3.44
CA THR A 291 -35.54 5.27 -4.58
C THR A 291 -36.17 6.66 -4.57
N ASN A 292 -35.86 7.52 -3.58
CA ASN A 292 -36.42 8.87 -3.52
C ASN A 292 -35.72 9.77 -4.56
N PRO A 293 -36.45 10.33 -5.56
CA PRO A 293 -35.85 11.13 -6.62
C PRO A 293 -35.26 12.46 -6.11
N GLY A 294 -35.77 13.01 -5.01
CA GLY A 294 -35.20 14.18 -4.35
C GLY A 294 -33.85 13.87 -3.72
N PHE A 295 -33.73 12.73 -3.03
CA PHE A 295 -32.47 12.30 -2.43
C PHE A 295 -31.40 12.01 -3.51
N ILE A 296 -31.76 11.30 -4.58
CA ILE A 296 -30.89 11.05 -5.74
C ILE A 296 -30.34 12.37 -6.30
N ARG A 297 -31.22 13.35 -6.57
CA ARG A 297 -30.80 14.67 -7.08
C ARG A 297 -29.92 15.42 -6.09
N GLN A 298 -30.19 15.31 -4.78
CA GLN A 298 -29.38 15.96 -3.76
C GLN A 298 -27.96 15.40 -3.71
N VAL A 299 -27.80 14.07 -3.74
CA VAL A 299 -26.47 13.44 -3.78
C VAL A 299 -25.73 13.81 -5.06
N ALA A 300 -26.42 13.80 -6.20
CA ALA A 300 -25.83 14.22 -7.48
C ALA A 300 -25.39 15.69 -7.44
N GLN A 301 -26.20 16.58 -6.86
CA GLN A 301 -25.85 18.00 -6.71
C GLN A 301 -24.61 18.19 -5.84
N ASP A 302 -24.48 17.45 -4.75
CA ASP A 302 -23.29 17.50 -3.89
C ASP A 302 -22.04 17.02 -4.63
N ALA A 303 -22.15 15.97 -5.44
CA ALA A 303 -21.07 15.49 -6.29
C ALA A 303 -20.66 16.54 -7.34
N VAL A 304 -21.63 17.12 -8.05
CA VAL A 304 -21.39 18.20 -9.03
C VAL A 304 -20.72 19.41 -8.36
N ASN A 305 -21.18 19.79 -7.16
CA ASN A 305 -20.57 20.89 -6.40
C ASN A 305 -19.11 20.59 -6.05
N TYR A 306 -18.81 19.38 -5.59
CA TYR A 306 -17.43 18.94 -5.34
C TYR A 306 -16.57 19.07 -6.60
N PHE A 307 -17.05 18.53 -7.73
CA PHE A 307 -16.30 18.54 -8.98
C PHE A 307 -16.10 19.94 -9.55
N LYS A 308 -17.06 20.86 -9.36
CA LYS A 308 -16.97 22.29 -9.73
C LYS A 308 -16.18 23.15 -8.72
N GLY A 309 -15.53 22.54 -7.72
CA GLY A 309 -14.58 23.22 -6.83
C GLY A 309 -15.14 23.63 -5.46
N GLY A 310 -16.36 23.22 -5.11
CA GLY A 310 -16.98 23.52 -3.81
C GLY A 310 -16.43 22.74 -2.61
N GLY A 311 -15.55 21.77 -2.84
CA GLY A 311 -15.04 20.87 -1.80
C GLY A 311 -16.08 19.87 -1.30
N THR A 312 -15.75 19.15 -0.22
CA THR A 312 -16.66 18.17 0.41
C THR A 312 -17.47 18.82 1.52
N ILE A 313 -18.75 18.48 1.61
CA ILE A 313 -19.66 18.94 2.68
C ILE A 313 -20.02 17.74 3.58
N ALA A 314 -20.19 17.98 4.88
CA ALA A 314 -20.73 17.01 5.83
C ALA A 314 -20.04 15.65 5.77
N GLU A 315 -18.71 15.71 5.86
CA GLU A 315 -17.85 14.55 5.94
C GLU A 315 -17.86 13.62 4.70
N GLN A 316 -18.45 14.06 3.60
CA GLN A 316 -18.48 13.30 2.35
C GLN A 316 -17.08 12.84 1.92
N VAL A 317 -16.99 11.56 1.54
CA VAL A 317 -15.78 10.95 0.98
C VAL A 317 -15.76 11.22 -0.52
N ALA A 318 -14.69 11.85 -1.00
CA ALA A 318 -14.47 12.16 -2.41
C ALA A 318 -13.01 12.58 -2.59
N LEU A 319 -12.32 12.04 -3.59
CA LEU A 319 -10.91 12.35 -3.82
C LEU A 319 -10.57 12.35 -5.32
N GLY A 320 -9.94 13.43 -5.77
CA GLY A 320 -9.61 13.63 -7.18
C GLY A 320 -10.86 13.70 -8.05
N ASP A 321 -10.97 12.76 -8.99
CA ASP A 321 -12.09 12.67 -9.94
C ASP A 321 -13.18 11.68 -9.51
N TYR A 322 -13.18 11.30 -8.22
CA TYR A 322 -14.07 10.30 -7.65
C TYR A 322 -14.88 10.87 -6.48
N PHE A 323 -16.19 10.61 -6.49
CA PHE A 323 -17.11 10.96 -5.40
C PHE A 323 -17.81 9.70 -4.88
N ALA A 324 -17.70 9.41 -3.58
CA ALA A 324 -18.21 8.17 -3.03
C ALA A 324 -19.75 8.17 -2.92
N VAL A 325 -20.38 7.11 -3.43
CA VAL A 325 -21.80 6.81 -3.23
C VAL A 325 -21.87 5.42 -2.62
N VAL A 326 -21.78 5.40 -1.29
CA VAL A 326 -21.76 4.17 -0.49
C VAL A 326 -22.73 4.36 0.67
N PRO A 327 -23.69 3.46 0.90
CA PRO A 327 -24.65 3.56 1.99
C PRO A 327 -23.94 3.51 3.36
N LEU A 328 -24.66 3.83 4.44
CA LEU A 328 -24.17 3.57 5.80
C LEU A 328 -23.95 2.06 6.02
N ASP A 329 -23.05 1.69 6.93
CA ASP A 329 -22.60 0.30 7.13
C ASP A 329 -23.59 -0.57 7.92
N ASN A 330 -24.80 -0.74 7.40
CA ASN A 330 -25.81 -1.66 7.92
C ASN A 330 -26.88 -1.96 6.86
N ALA A 331 -27.75 -2.95 7.10
CA ALA A 331 -28.83 -3.33 6.19
C ALA A 331 -30.23 -2.86 6.64
N SER A 332 -30.33 -1.75 7.38
CA SER A 332 -31.62 -1.20 7.83
C SER A 332 -32.37 -0.47 6.70
N TRP A 333 -32.68 -1.19 5.62
CA TRP A 333 -33.25 -0.62 4.41
C TRP A 333 -34.67 -0.07 4.60
N CYS A 334 -35.00 0.91 3.75
CA CYS A 334 -36.30 1.60 3.71
C CYS A 334 -37.46 0.65 3.41
N THR A 335 -38.56 0.78 4.15
CA THR A 335 -39.76 -0.08 4.01
C THR A 335 -40.84 0.52 3.09
N CYS A 336 -40.53 1.57 2.33
CA CYS A 336 -41.46 2.11 1.34
C CYS A 336 -41.66 1.11 0.18
N ASN A 337 -42.81 1.21 -0.50
CA ASN A 337 -43.19 0.24 -1.53
C ASN A 337 -42.16 0.14 -2.67
N ALA A 338 -41.61 1.28 -3.14
CA ALA A 338 -40.60 1.31 -4.20
C ALA A 338 -39.30 0.58 -3.80
N CYS A 339 -38.73 0.91 -2.63
CA CYS A 339 -37.54 0.24 -2.11
C CYS A 339 -37.76 -1.28 -1.95
N GLN A 340 -38.93 -1.68 -1.43
CA GLN A 340 -39.24 -3.10 -1.22
C GLN A 340 -39.44 -3.87 -2.54
N GLN A 341 -39.90 -3.21 -3.61
CA GLN A 341 -39.99 -3.83 -4.93
C GLN A 341 -38.60 -4.15 -5.49
N GLU A 342 -37.64 -3.23 -5.39
CA GLU A 342 -36.28 -3.48 -5.87
C GLU A 342 -35.56 -4.55 -5.03
N LEU A 343 -35.71 -4.52 -3.70
CA LEU A 343 -35.17 -5.57 -2.82
C LEU A 343 -35.78 -6.95 -3.11
N ALA A 344 -37.05 -7.02 -3.48
CA ALA A 344 -37.72 -8.28 -3.79
C ALA A 344 -37.18 -8.97 -5.05
N LEU A 345 -36.54 -8.24 -5.97
CA LEU A 345 -35.90 -8.81 -7.17
C LEU A 345 -34.74 -9.73 -6.80
N ASP A 346 -34.03 -9.41 -5.72
CA ASP A 346 -32.79 -10.05 -5.31
C ASP A 346 -32.90 -10.90 -4.05
N LYS A 347 -34.09 -11.05 -3.46
CA LYS A 347 -34.23 -11.71 -2.14
C LYS A 347 -33.54 -13.09 -2.03
N GLU A 348 -33.43 -13.84 -3.14
CA GLU A 348 -32.77 -15.16 -3.21
C GLU A 348 -31.36 -15.11 -3.83
N ASN A 349 -30.83 -13.91 -4.11
CA ASN A 349 -29.53 -13.70 -4.74
C ASN A 349 -28.40 -13.83 -3.71
N ILE A 350 -28.31 -15.02 -3.12
CA ILE A 350 -27.34 -15.39 -2.10
C ILE A 350 -26.92 -16.84 -2.31
N VAL A 351 -25.63 -17.10 -2.14
CA VAL A 351 -25.09 -18.46 -2.05
C VAL A 351 -24.87 -18.76 -0.57
N GLY A 352 -25.48 -19.83 -0.09
CA GLY A 352 -25.36 -20.26 1.30
C GLY A 352 -25.63 -19.16 2.33
N GLU A 353 -24.71 -18.96 3.27
CA GLU A 353 -24.81 -17.98 4.36
C GLU A 353 -23.68 -16.93 4.26
N HIS A 354 -23.38 -16.46 3.05
CA HIS A 354 -22.32 -15.48 2.83
C HIS A 354 -22.74 -14.05 3.21
N PHE A 355 -21.80 -13.33 3.83
CA PHE A 355 -21.88 -11.90 4.11
C PHE A 355 -21.89 -11.09 2.81
N ASN A 356 -20.93 -11.37 1.91
CA ASN A 356 -20.92 -10.82 0.56
C ASN A 356 -21.90 -11.61 -0.31
N CYS A 357 -23.03 -11.00 -0.65
CA CYS A 357 -24.05 -11.56 -1.51
C CYS A 357 -24.72 -10.47 -2.37
N GLY A 358 -25.83 -10.79 -3.04
CA GLY A 358 -26.53 -9.87 -3.93
C GLY A 358 -27.95 -9.54 -3.52
N THR A 359 -28.37 -9.81 -2.27
CA THR A 359 -29.77 -9.66 -1.82
C THR A 359 -30.34 -8.23 -1.85
N ALA A 360 -29.50 -7.23 -2.16
CA ALA A 360 -29.88 -5.85 -2.42
C ALA A 360 -29.17 -5.26 -3.66
N THR A 361 -28.72 -6.10 -4.59
CA THR A 361 -27.96 -5.70 -5.79
C THR A 361 -28.70 -4.65 -6.63
N HIS A 362 -29.89 -4.93 -7.14
CA HIS A 362 -30.73 -3.99 -7.89
C HIS A 362 -30.99 -2.73 -7.07
N TYR A 363 -31.39 -2.89 -5.81
CA TYR A 363 -31.72 -1.77 -4.93
C TYR A 363 -30.59 -0.74 -4.83
N MET A 364 -29.35 -1.21 -4.61
CA MET A 364 -28.21 -0.32 -4.43
C MET A 364 -27.64 0.15 -5.78
N TRP A 365 -27.50 -0.75 -6.74
CA TRP A 365 -26.92 -0.41 -8.04
C TRP A 365 -27.83 0.51 -8.86
N ASN A 366 -29.16 0.42 -8.76
CA ASN A 366 -30.05 1.39 -9.37
C ASN A 366 -29.87 2.79 -8.78
N PHE A 367 -29.72 2.91 -7.46
CA PHE A 367 -29.45 4.18 -6.81
C PHE A 367 -28.13 4.80 -7.27
N ILE A 368 -27.05 4.02 -7.24
CA ILE A 368 -25.72 4.44 -7.71
C ILE A 368 -25.80 4.86 -9.18
N ASN A 369 -26.46 4.07 -10.03
CA ASN A 369 -26.63 4.33 -11.46
C ASN A 369 -27.43 5.61 -11.73
N ASN A 370 -28.50 5.85 -10.96
CA ASN A 370 -29.31 7.06 -11.08
C ASN A 370 -28.54 8.32 -10.65
N VAL A 371 -27.75 8.24 -9.58
CA VAL A 371 -26.86 9.35 -9.18
C VAL A 371 -25.81 9.61 -10.27
N ALA A 372 -25.16 8.55 -10.76
CA ALA A 372 -24.13 8.65 -11.80
C ALA A 372 -24.66 9.31 -13.08
N ARG A 373 -25.89 8.96 -13.49
CA ARG A 373 -26.58 9.56 -14.64
C ARG A 373 -26.85 11.05 -14.46
N GLU A 374 -27.28 11.48 -13.27
CA GLU A 374 -27.48 12.91 -12.99
C GLU A 374 -26.15 13.68 -12.99
N VAL A 375 -25.10 13.12 -12.41
CA VAL A 375 -23.76 13.74 -12.40
C VAL A 375 -23.18 13.87 -13.81
N LYS A 376 -23.34 12.84 -14.64
CA LYS A 376 -22.82 12.80 -16.02
C LYS A 376 -23.37 13.91 -16.90
N LYS A 377 -24.59 14.40 -16.63
CA LYS A 377 -25.19 15.53 -17.38
C LYS A 377 -24.40 16.83 -17.20
N GLU A 378 -23.76 17.01 -16.04
CA GLU A 378 -23.10 18.26 -15.65
C GLU A 378 -21.57 18.19 -15.74
N VAL A 379 -20.99 17.02 -15.42
CA VAL A 379 -19.54 16.79 -15.36
C VAL A 379 -19.19 15.39 -15.91
N PRO A 380 -19.29 15.17 -17.24
CA PRO A 380 -19.23 13.84 -17.86
C PRO A 380 -17.89 13.10 -17.65
N ASP A 381 -16.80 13.81 -17.41
CA ASP A 381 -15.47 13.23 -17.21
C ASP A 381 -15.20 12.80 -15.75
N LYS A 382 -16.18 12.95 -14.85
CA LYS A 382 -16.03 12.68 -13.41
C LYS A 382 -16.82 11.44 -13.00
N LYS A 383 -16.32 10.75 -11.97
CA LYS A 383 -16.76 9.40 -11.62
C LYS A 383 -17.44 9.31 -10.25
N ILE A 384 -18.47 8.48 -10.18
CA ILE A 384 -19.02 7.98 -8.92
C ILE A 384 -18.21 6.75 -8.50
N ALA A 385 -17.77 6.71 -7.24
CA ALA A 385 -17.04 5.59 -6.68
C ALA A 385 -17.94 4.78 -5.74
N ALA A 386 -18.14 3.50 -6.05
CA ALA A 386 -18.99 2.61 -5.27
C ALA A 386 -18.21 1.37 -4.79
N LEU A 387 -18.70 0.77 -3.70
CA LEU A 387 -18.24 -0.53 -3.24
C LEU A 387 -19.16 -1.64 -3.78
N ALA A 388 -18.58 -2.78 -4.14
CA ALA A 388 -19.31 -4.03 -4.28
C ALA A 388 -19.10 -4.81 -2.98
N TYR A 389 -20.03 -4.61 -2.04
CA TYR A 389 -19.88 -4.96 -0.63
C TYR A 389 -21.14 -5.54 -0.03
N HIS A 390 -20.97 -6.46 0.93
CA HIS A 390 -22.04 -7.03 1.75
C HIS A 390 -23.18 -7.54 0.86
N VAL A 391 -24.43 -7.17 1.13
CA VAL A 391 -25.61 -7.65 0.40
C VAL A 391 -25.78 -7.09 -1.02
N TYR A 392 -24.89 -6.25 -1.52
CA TYR A 392 -24.92 -5.71 -2.89
C TYR A 392 -23.57 -5.91 -3.62
N ALA A 393 -22.81 -6.92 -3.21
CA ALA A 393 -21.52 -7.27 -3.78
C ALA A 393 -21.60 -7.84 -5.20
N TYR A 394 -22.68 -8.54 -5.52
CA TYR A 394 -22.84 -9.16 -6.83
C TYR A 394 -23.17 -8.14 -7.92
N LEU A 395 -22.60 -8.35 -9.10
CA LEU A 395 -22.90 -7.60 -10.31
C LEU A 395 -24.38 -7.73 -10.68
N PRO A 396 -25.12 -6.63 -10.93
CA PRO A 396 -26.49 -6.70 -11.46
C PRO A 396 -26.48 -7.24 -12.89
N LYS A 397 -27.29 -8.27 -13.19
CA LYS A 397 -27.22 -9.02 -14.46
C LYS A 397 -27.94 -8.33 -15.62
N ASP A 398 -28.91 -7.49 -15.33
CA ASP A 398 -29.87 -6.87 -16.26
C ASP A 398 -29.97 -5.35 -16.09
N VAL A 399 -28.99 -4.74 -15.40
CA VAL A 399 -28.82 -3.30 -15.29
C VAL A 399 -27.59 -2.87 -16.09
N GLU A 400 -27.79 -2.05 -17.11
CA GLU A 400 -26.69 -1.34 -17.75
C GLU A 400 -26.24 -0.18 -16.84
N LEU A 401 -25.05 -0.34 -16.27
CA LEU A 401 -24.44 0.66 -15.40
C LEU A 401 -23.78 1.76 -16.24
N GLU A 402 -23.96 3.02 -15.85
CA GLU A 402 -23.28 4.16 -16.45
C GLU A 402 -21.74 3.95 -16.43
N ASP A 403 -21.07 4.38 -17.50
CA ASP A 403 -19.63 4.26 -17.70
C ASP A 403 -18.79 5.11 -16.72
N ASN A 404 -19.41 6.11 -16.08
CA ASN A 404 -18.79 6.99 -15.10
C ASN A 404 -18.91 6.46 -13.66
N ILE A 405 -19.18 5.17 -13.48
CA ILE A 405 -19.12 4.49 -12.19
C ILE A 405 -17.77 3.76 -12.09
N SER A 406 -17.04 3.88 -10.99
CA SER A 406 -15.96 2.97 -10.60
C SER A 406 -16.42 2.07 -9.47
N VAL A 407 -15.90 0.84 -9.43
CA VAL A 407 -16.31 -0.18 -8.46
C VAL A 407 -15.11 -0.74 -7.73
N ALA A 408 -15.24 -0.91 -6.42
CA ALA A 408 -14.31 -1.68 -5.61
C ALA A 408 -14.99 -2.90 -5.00
N PRO A 409 -14.77 -4.11 -5.56
CA PRO A 409 -15.04 -5.36 -4.86
C PRO A 409 -14.38 -5.39 -3.48
N CYS A 410 -15.18 -5.68 -2.46
CA CYS A 410 -14.73 -5.82 -1.07
C CYS A 410 -14.41 -7.29 -0.77
N LEU A 411 -13.13 -7.62 -0.64
CA LEU A 411 -12.64 -8.99 -0.53
C LEU A 411 -11.99 -9.25 0.83
N HIS A 412 -12.15 -10.46 1.35
CA HIS A 412 -11.63 -10.94 2.64
C HIS A 412 -10.50 -11.96 2.43
N PRO A 413 -9.39 -11.58 1.76
CA PRO A 413 -8.35 -12.52 1.35
C PRO A 413 -7.70 -13.29 2.50
N ARG A 414 -7.69 -12.71 3.71
CA ARG A 414 -7.18 -13.33 4.94
C ARG A 414 -8.04 -14.48 5.45
N ASN A 415 -9.28 -14.59 4.97
CA ASN A 415 -10.23 -15.59 5.45
C ASN A 415 -10.37 -16.78 4.48
N TYR A 416 -9.52 -16.88 3.45
CA TYR A 416 -9.62 -17.94 2.43
C TYR A 416 -9.15 -19.32 2.92
N TRP A 417 -8.75 -19.43 4.19
CA TRP A 417 -8.76 -20.71 4.91
C TRP A 417 -10.17 -21.33 5.01
N ALA A 418 -11.23 -20.55 4.78
CA ALA A 418 -12.58 -21.04 4.52
C ALA A 418 -12.86 -21.08 2.99
N PRO A 419 -12.81 -22.26 2.35
CA PRO A 419 -12.89 -22.36 0.88
C PRO A 419 -14.20 -21.85 0.27
N GLY A 420 -15.33 -21.94 1.01
CA GLY A 420 -16.61 -21.39 0.55
C GLY A 420 -16.55 -19.88 0.34
N MET A 421 -15.85 -19.16 1.24
CA MET A 421 -15.66 -17.72 1.11
C MET A 421 -14.84 -17.37 -0.13
N GLU A 422 -13.72 -18.06 -0.35
CA GLU A 422 -12.89 -17.84 -1.54
C GLU A 422 -13.69 -18.08 -2.82
N ARG A 423 -14.43 -19.18 -2.90
CA ARG A 423 -15.26 -19.49 -4.08
C ARG A 423 -16.27 -18.38 -4.38
N ASN A 424 -16.99 -17.92 -3.36
CA ASN A 424 -18.00 -16.87 -3.51
C ASN A 424 -17.37 -15.54 -3.93
N GLU A 425 -16.28 -15.13 -3.27
CA GLU A 425 -15.64 -13.85 -3.54
C GLU A 425 -14.93 -13.79 -4.90
N MET A 426 -14.21 -14.86 -5.25
CA MET A 426 -13.58 -14.96 -6.56
C MET A 426 -14.60 -15.02 -7.70
N SER A 427 -15.80 -15.55 -7.45
CA SER A 427 -16.89 -15.57 -8.43
C SER A 427 -17.34 -14.14 -8.77
N PHE A 428 -17.74 -13.33 -7.78
CA PHE A 428 -18.20 -11.97 -8.08
C PHE A 428 -17.05 -11.03 -8.48
N TYR A 429 -15.85 -11.20 -7.93
CA TYR A 429 -14.67 -10.46 -8.37
C TYR A 429 -14.44 -10.65 -9.88
N LYS A 430 -14.40 -11.91 -10.34
CA LYS A 430 -14.21 -12.21 -11.78
C LYS A 430 -15.35 -11.66 -12.63
N ALA A 431 -16.60 -11.71 -12.16
CA ALA A 431 -17.72 -11.10 -12.87
C ALA A 431 -17.52 -9.57 -13.07
N TRP A 432 -17.05 -8.86 -12.04
CA TRP A 432 -16.73 -7.43 -12.14
C TRP A 432 -15.54 -7.15 -13.07
N ILE A 433 -14.50 -7.99 -13.06
CA ILE A 433 -13.37 -7.88 -13.99
C ILE A 433 -13.81 -8.11 -15.43
N GLU A 434 -14.63 -9.14 -15.69
CA GLU A 434 -15.16 -9.42 -17.03
C GLU A 434 -16.04 -8.29 -17.54
N GLU A 435 -16.85 -7.70 -16.67
CA GLU A 435 -17.65 -6.54 -17.00
C GLU A 435 -16.78 -5.31 -17.30
N SER A 436 -15.78 -5.03 -16.47
CA SER A 436 -14.83 -3.93 -16.68
C SER A 436 -14.07 -4.05 -17.99
N LYS A 437 -13.66 -5.27 -18.38
CA LYS A 437 -13.02 -5.53 -19.69
C LYS A 437 -13.94 -5.19 -20.87
N LYS A 438 -15.27 -5.26 -20.69
CA LYS A 438 -16.27 -4.91 -21.72
C LYS A 438 -16.57 -3.42 -21.75
N SER A 439 -16.73 -2.78 -20.58
CA SER A 439 -17.17 -1.39 -20.46
C SER A 439 -16.04 -0.36 -20.37
N GLY A 440 -14.81 -0.79 -20.06
CA GLY A 440 -13.69 0.11 -19.75
C GLY A 440 -13.78 0.73 -18.35
N ARG A 441 -14.69 0.25 -17.49
CA ARG A 441 -14.89 0.74 -16.13
C ARG A 441 -13.64 0.56 -15.26
N ASP A 442 -13.34 1.55 -14.42
CA ASP A 442 -12.26 1.42 -13.44
C ASP A 442 -12.65 0.47 -12.31
N ILE A 443 -11.81 -0.54 -12.09
CA ILE A 443 -11.88 -1.45 -10.94
C ILE A 443 -10.78 -1.10 -9.94
N TYR A 444 -11.21 -0.88 -8.70
CA TYR A 444 -10.38 -0.80 -7.51
C TYR A 444 -10.67 -2.01 -6.62
N LEU A 445 -10.03 -2.14 -5.46
CA LEU A 445 -10.36 -3.16 -4.47
C LEU A 445 -10.34 -2.59 -3.07
N TRP A 446 -11.19 -3.14 -2.22
CA TRP A 446 -11.12 -2.97 -0.78
C TRP A 446 -10.79 -4.33 -0.16
N ASN A 447 -9.56 -4.53 0.28
CA ASN A 447 -9.10 -5.81 0.81
C ASN A 447 -9.00 -5.76 2.33
N TYR A 448 -9.66 -6.69 3.01
CA TYR A 448 -9.59 -6.81 4.46
C TYR A 448 -8.36 -7.60 4.90
N LEU A 449 -7.23 -6.89 5.08
CA LEU A 449 -6.01 -7.47 5.67
C LEU A 449 -5.97 -7.37 7.21
N CYS A 450 -6.88 -6.62 7.80
CA CYS A 450 -7.03 -6.44 9.25
C CYS A 450 -7.45 -7.72 10.01
N PHE A 451 -7.93 -8.76 9.31
CA PHE A 451 -8.34 -10.01 9.95
C PHE A 451 -7.16 -10.96 10.17
N PRO A 452 -7.14 -11.71 11.29
CA PRO A 452 -8.19 -11.82 12.31
C PRO A 452 -8.12 -10.74 13.42
N THR A 453 -7.05 -9.93 13.48
CA THR A 453 -6.78 -9.00 14.58
C THR A 453 -7.93 -8.06 14.90
N GLU A 454 -8.54 -7.41 13.89
CA GLU A 454 -9.69 -6.53 14.11
C GLU A 454 -10.85 -7.27 14.79
N ARG A 455 -11.11 -8.52 14.41
CA ARG A 455 -12.16 -9.31 15.01
C ARG A 455 -11.88 -9.59 16.48
N GLY A 456 -10.63 -9.95 16.81
CA GLY A 456 -10.19 -10.13 18.19
C GLY A 456 -10.42 -8.89 19.03
N LEU A 457 -10.02 -7.71 18.52
CA LEU A 457 -10.20 -6.44 19.20
C LEU A 457 -11.68 -6.07 19.40
N VAL A 458 -12.52 -6.26 18.38
CA VAL A 458 -13.95 -5.93 18.44
C VAL A 458 -14.73 -6.88 19.36
N THR A 459 -14.26 -8.12 19.53
CA THR A 459 -14.93 -9.13 20.36
C THR A 459 -14.18 -9.50 21.64
N ASP A 460 -13.18 -8.71 22.01
CA ASP A 460 -12.43 -8.81 23.27
C ASP A 460 -11.80 -10.20 23.51
N PHE A 461 -11.10 -10.73 22.51
CA PHE A 461 -10.26 -11.92 22.69
C PHE A 461 -8.95 -11.83 21.90
N HIS A 462 -7.95 -12.58 22.36
CA HIS A 462 -6.66 -12.68 21.69
C HIS A 462 -6.73 -13.75 20.59
N VAL A 463 -6.45 -13.35 19.36
CA VAL A 463 -6.51 -14.21 18.16
C VAL A 463 -5.26 -15.07 17.99
N PHE A 464 -5.40 -16.21 17.32
CA PHE A 464 -4.25 -16.88 16.71
C PHE A 464 -3.84 -16.07 15.47
N SER A 465 -2.57 -15.68 15.38
CA SER A 465 -2.08 -14.72 14.36
C SER A 465 -2.32 -15.21 12.93
N GLY A 466 -2.65 -14.28 12.04
CA GLY A 466 -3.25 -14.59 10.74
C GLY A 466 -2.30 -14.69 9.56
N PHE A 467 -1.01 -14.96 9.75
CA PHE A 467 -0.02 -14.92 8.66
C PHE A 467 -0.48 -15.74 7.45
N ASN A 468 -0.44 -15.13 6.26
CA ASN A 468 -0.99 -15.75 5.04
C ASN A 468 -0.34 -15.23 3.74
N ILE A 469 0.89 -14.73 3.81
CA ILE A 469 1.48 -13.96 2.72
C ILE A 469 1.58 -14.73 1.42
N HIS A 470 1.74 -16.06 1.42
CA HIS A 470 1.76 -16.85 0.20
C HIS A 470 0.43 -16.72 -0.56
N LYS A 471 -0.71 -16.83 0.14
CA LYS A 471 -2.03 -16.69 -0.47
C LYS A 471 -2.31 -15.26 -0.92
N THR A 472 -1.98 -14.28 -0.07
CA THR A 472 -2.08 -12.86 -0.41
C THR A 472 -1.24 -12.51 -1.64
N SER A 473 -0.06 -13.10 -1.77
CA SER A 473 0.82 -12.89 -2.92
C SER A 473 0.26 -13.45 -4.22
N GLU A 474 -0.43 -14.60 -4.20
CA GLU A 474 -1.14 -15.16 -5.36
C GLU A 474 -2.18 -14.15 -5.88
N GLN A 475 -2.99 -13.61 -4.96
CA GLN A 475 -4.05 -12.66 -5.28
C GLN A 475 -3.51 -11.35 -5.83
N LEU A 476 -2.47 -10.78 -5.24
CA LEU A 476 -1.87 -9.52 -5.71
C LEU A 476 -1.37 -9.63 -7.15
N ARG A 477 -0.80 -10.79 -7.53
CA ARG A 477 -0.37 -11.05 -8.92
C ARG A 477 -1.56 -11.18 -9.87
N MET A 478 -2.63 -11.84 -9.43
CA MET A 478 -3.89 -11.90 -10.18
C MET A 478 -4.45 -10.48 -10.39
N TYR A 479 -4.54 -9.67 -9.34
CA TYR A 479 -5.06 -8.30 -9.41
C TYR A 479 -4.25 -7.41 -10.37
N ALA A 480 -2.92 -7.54 -10.36
CA ALA A 480 -2.06 -6.85 -11.30
C ALA A 480 -2.28 -7.33 -12.75
N SER A 481 -2.39 -8.65 -12.97
CA SER A 481 -2.68 -9.23 -14.28
C SER A 481 -4.06 -8.80 -14.82
N ASP A 482 -5.03 -8.63 -13.93
CA ASP A 482 -6.37 -8.14 -14.25
C ASP A 482 -6.47 -6.61 -14.36
N GLN A 483 -5.34 -5.91 -14.25
CA GLN A 483 -5.22 -4.46 -14.42
C GLN A 483 -6.07 -3.63 -13.44
N VAL A 484 -6.24 -4.15 -12.22
CA VAL A 484 -6.86 -3.40 -11.11
C VAL A 484 -6.12 -2.07 -10.92
N LYS A 485 -6.86 -0.95 -10.90
CA LYS A 485 -6.29 0.39 -10.83
C LYS A 485 -5.71 0.72 -9.46
N GLY A 486 -6.23 0.09 -8.42
CA GLY A 486 -5.89 0.42 -7.05
C GLY A 486 -6.43 -0.56 -6.02
N ILE A 487 -5.76 -0.61 -4.87
CA ILE A 487 -6.18 -1.40 -3.72
C ILE A 487 -6.10 -0.52 -2.48
N PHE A 488 -7.20 -0.48 -1.73
CA PHE A 488 -7.24 0.00 -0.35
C PHE A 488 -7.22 -1.21 0.59
N LEU A 489 -6.28 -1.21 1.53
CA LEU A 489 -6.12 -2.23 2.55
C LEU A 489 -6.85 -1.79 3.83
N CYS A 490 -7.87 -2.52 4.24
CA CYS A 490 -8.45 -2.32 5.56
C CYS A 490 -7.45 -2.82 6.59
N GLY A 491 -6.78 -1.87 7.25
CA GLY A 491 -5.75 -2.09 8.28
C GLY A 491 -4.33 -2.24 7.73
N THR A 492 -3.39 -1.52 8.34
CA THR A 492 -1.95 -1.83 8.28
C THR A 492 -1.77 -3.21 8.93
N GLY A 493 -1.43 -4.20 8.12
CA GLY A 493 -1.21 -5.57 8.58
C GLY A 493 0.09 -5.76 9.37
N GLU A 494 0.31 -7.00 9.82
CA GLU A 494 1.54 -7.40 10.51
C GLU A 494 2.77 -7.14 9.66
N GLN A 495 3.90 -6.87 10.33
CA GLN A 495 5.10 -6.29 9.73
C GLN A 495 5.52 -6.92 8.38
N LEU A 496 5.68 -8.24 8.34
CA LEU A 496 6.18 -8.96 7.18
C LEU A 496 5.15 -9.01 6.04
N ASP A 497 3.92 -9.41 6.37
CA ASP A 497 2.84 -9.54 5.40
C ASP A 497 2.52 -8.19 4.75
N PHE A 498 2.51 -7.10 5.53
CA PHE A 498 2.32 -5.75 5.03
C PHE A 498 3.48 -5.30 4.14
N TYR A 499 4.73 -5.54 4.56
CA TYR A 499 5.91 -5.22 3.74
C TYR A 499 5.85 -5.90 2.38
N ILE A 500 5.66 -7.23 2.34
CA ILE A 500 5.62 -7.99 1.08
C ILE A 500 4.41 -7.59 0.23
N THR A 501 3.24 -7.33 0.84
CA THR A 501 2.06 -6.82 0.14
C THR A 501 2.39 -5.54 -0.62
N MET A 502 3.04 -4.57 0.05
CA MET A 502 3.43 -3.31 -0.57
C MET A 502 4.49 -3.50 -1.66
N LYS A 503 5.45 -4.42 -1.48
CA LYS A 503 6.44 -4.76 -2.52
C LYS A 503 5.78 -5.35 -3.77
N LEU A 504 4.79 -6.23 -3.63
CA LEU A 504 4.09 -6.85 -4.77
C LEU A 504 3.11 -5.91 -5.47
N MET A 505 2.56 -4.91 -4.77
CA MET A 505 1.76 -3.84 -5.38
C MET A 505 2.64 -2.88 -6.22
N ASP A 506 3.92 -2.73 -5.89
CA ASP A 506 4.93 -2.07 -6.75
C ASP A 506 5.35 -2.99 -7.90
N ASP A 507 5.77 -4.22 -7.58
CA ASP A 507 6.34 -5.18 -8.52
C ASP A 507 5.83 -6.61 -8.30
N PRO A 508 4.80 -7.05 -9.05
CA PRO A 508 4.22 -8.37 -8.91
C PRO A 508 5.13 -9.50 -9.43
N SER A 509 6.25 -9.17 -10.09
CA SER A 509 7.21 -10.16 -10.59
C SER A 509 8.15 -10.68 -9.52
N LEU A 510 8.19 -10.04 -8.35
CA LEU A 510 9.01 -10.47 -7.22
C LEU A 510 8.56 -11.84 -6.70
N ASP A 511 9.54 -12.66 -6.33
CA ASP A 511 9.33 -13.97 -5.73
C ASP A 511 9.07 -13.82 -4.22
N THR A 512 7.99 -14.44 -3.74
CA THR A 512 7.57 -14.32 -2.33
C THR A 512 8.57 -14.97 -1.37
N ASP A 513 9.09 -16.15 -1.71
CA ASP A 513 10.04 -16.89 -0.87
C ASP A 513 11.38 -16.15 -0.77
N VAL A 514 11.83 -15.54 -1.87
CA VAL A 514 13.04 -14.70 -1.86
C VAL A 514 12.85 -13.47 -0.97
N LEU A 515 11.67 -12.84 -0.96
CA LEU A 515 11.38 -11.72 -0.07
C LEU A 515 11.32 -12.14 1.40
N LEU A 516 10.75 -13.32 1.69
CA LEU A 516 10.78 -13.90 3.03
C LEU A 516 12.21 -14.14 3.49
N ASP A 517 13.05 -14.75 2.66
CA ASP A 517 14.47 -15.00 2.97
C ASP A 517 15.25 -13.72 3.20
N ASP A 518 15.05 -12.70 2.36
CA ASP A 518 15.66 -11.38 2.51
C ASP A 518 15.22 -10.71 3.82
N PHE A 519 13.93 -10.80 4.18
CA PHE A 519 13.43 -10.30 5.46
C PHE A 519 14.07 -11.01 6.64
N PHE A 520 13.93 -12.34 6.76
CA PHE A 520 14.41 -13.04 7.95
C PHE A 520 15.92 -12.93 8.11
N THR A 521 16.67 -13.04 7.02
CA THR A 521 18.14 -12.92 7.04
C THR A 521 18.59 -11.53 7.47
N ASN A 522 18.08 -10.48 6.84
CA ASN A 522 18.55 -9.11 7.10
C ASN A 522 17.94 -8.49 8.37
N TYR A 523 16.75 -8.92 8.75
CA TYR A 523 16.06 -8.42 9.95
C TYR A 523 16.54 -9.12 11.21
N PHE A 524 16.52 -10.45 11.26
CA PHE A 524 16.83 -11.20 12.49
C PHE A 524 18.28 -11.70 12.57
N GLY A 525 19.05 -11.63 11.48
CA GLY A 525 20.47 -12.00 11.48
C GLY A 525 20.68 -13.43 11.95
N ALA A 526 21.40 -13.63 13.05
CA ALA A 526 21.67 -14.97 13.58
C ALA A 526 20.40 -15.75 13.98
N ALA A 527 19.31 -15.06 14.32
CA ALA A 527 18.03 -15.67 14.68
C ALA A 527 17.11 -15.97 13.47
N ALA A 528 17.57 -15.72 12.23
CA ALA A 528 16.77 -15.83 11.02
C ALA A 528 16.07 -17.18 10.85
N SER A 529 16.79 -18.29 11.08
CA SER A 529 16.24 -19.64 10.88
C SER A 529 15.05 -19.91 11.82
N ALA A 530 15.24 -19.63 13.11
CA ALA A 530 14.21 -19.86 14.13
C ALA A 530 13.00 -18.96 13.91
N MET A 531 13.21 -17.67 13.61
CA MET A 531 12.11 -16.74 13.34
C MET A 531 11.36 -17.07 12.04
N LYS A 532 12.05 -17.55 11.00
CA LYS A 532 11.40 -18.02 9.76
C LYS A 532 10.54 -19.25 10.03
N GLN A 533 11.04 -20.21 10.84
CA GLN A 533 10.27 -21.40 11.23
C GLN A 533 9.04 -21.03 12.06
N PHE A 534 9.17 -20.10 13.01
CA PHE A 534 8.04 -19.56 13.77
C PHE A 534 6.96 -18.98 12.86
N TYR A 535 7.34 -18.13 11.90
CA TYR A 535 6.40 -17.54 10.94
C TYR A 535 5.72 -18.60 10.07
N LEU A 536 6.49 -19.48 9.41
CA LEU A 536 5.95 -20.50 8.50
C LEU A 536 5.07 -21.50 9.24
N LYS A 537 5.34 -21.78 10.52
CA LYS A 537 4.47 -22.62 11.34
C LYS A 537 3.11 -21.96 11.55
N ILE A 538 3.06 -20.68 11.94
CA ILE A 538 1.81 -19.93 12.08
C ILE A 538 1.05 -19.90 10.75
N GLU A 539 1.74 -19.54 9.66
CA GLU A 539 1.12 -19.45 8.34
C GLU A 539 0.54 -20.78 7.87
N SER A 540 1.28 -21.87 8.01
CA SER A 540 0.80 -23.21 7.61
C SER A 540 -0.38 -23.68 8.45
N VAL A 541 -0.42 -23.34 9.74
CA VAL A 541 -1.56 -23.65 10.61
C VAL A 541 -2.78 -22.81 10.24
N TYR A 542 -2.61 -21.49 10.10
CA TYR A 542 -3.69 -20.55 9.81
C TYR A 542 -4.27 -20.70 8.40
N SER A 543 -3.43 -20.97 7.40
CA SER A 543 -3.86 -20.93 6.00
C SER A 543 -4.41 -22.25 5.45
N ASP A 544 -4.18 -23.39 6.11
CA ASP A 544 -4.66 -24.70 5.64
C ASP A 544 -6.09 -24.99 6.15
N PRO A 545 -7.09 -25.10 5.26
CA PRO A 545 -8.46 -25.44 5.65
C PRO A 545 -8.59 -26.73 6.47
N LYS A 546 -7.67 -27.68 6.34
CA LYS A 546 -7.70 -28.95 7.09
C LYS A 546 -7.54 -28.78 8.59
N ASN A 547 -6.97 -27.65 9.03
CA ASN A 547 -6.83 -27.33 10.45
C ASN A 547 -8.12 -26.76 11.06
N TYR A 548 -9.19 -26.63 10.28
CA TYR A 548 -10.49 -26.11 10.73
C TYR A 548 -11.54 -27.23 10.77
N PRO A 549 -12.65 -27.07 11.51
CA PRO A 549 -13.78 -28.01 11.48
C PRO A 549 -14.27 -28.33 10.06
N GLU A 550 -14.78 -29.55 9.85
CA GLU A 550 -15.33 -30.01 8.57
C GLU A 550 -16.41 -29.07 8.01
N GLU A 551 -17.22 -28.45 8.88
CA GLU A 551 -18.22 -27.46 8.47
C GLU A 551 -17.58 -26.26 7.75
N ILE A 552 -16.47 -25.72 8.26
CA ILE A 552 -15.76 -24.58 7.65
C ILE A 552 -15.17 -24.96 6.29
N GLN A 553 -14.69 -26.19 6.17
CA GLN A 553 -14.09 -26.70 4.93
C GLN A 553 -15.12 -26.82 3.80
N THR A 554 -16.36 -27.15 4.14
CA THR A 554 -17.37 -27.62 3.18
C THR A 554 -18.52 -26.65 2.96
N LYS A 555 -18.96 -25.91 3.98
CA LYS A 555 -20.13 -25.05 3.91
C LYS A 555 -19.84 -23.75 3.14
N ASP A 556 -20.80 -23.33 2.32
CA ASP A 556 -20.81 -22.01 1.71
C ASP A 556 -21.35 -21.00 2.74
N ALA A 557 -20.45 -20.41 3.53
CA ALA A 557 -20.79 -19.39 4.53
C ALA A 557 -19.62 -18.43 4.75
N GLN A 558 -19.91 -17.26 5.34
CA GLN A 558 -18.86 -16.35 5.81
C GLN A 558 -18.39 -16.73 7.22
N TYR A 559 -17.09 -16.76 7.40
CA TYR A 559 -16.46 -17.07 8.68
C TYR A 559 -15.48 -15.97 9.09
N HIS A 560 -15.35 -15.79 10.40
CA HIS A 560 -14.19 -15.14 11.04
C HIS A 560 -13.63 -16.10 12.09
N GLN A 561 -12.36 -15.91 12.47
CA GLN A 561 -11.81 -16.64 13.59
C GLN A 561 -12.59 -16.29 14.87
N THR A 562 -13.04 -17.32 15.59
CA THR A 562 -13.60 -17.22 16.93
C THR A 562 -12.55 -17.67 17.94
N GLU A 563 -12.77 -17.40 19.23
CA GLU A 563 -11.89 -17.90 20.30
C GLU A 563 -11.74 -19.43 20.26
N GLU A 564 -12.84 -20.16 20.01
CA GLU A 564 -12.78 -21.63 19.86
C GLU A 564 -11.94 -22.03 18.64
N LEU A 565 -12.13 -21.41 17.47
CA LEU A 565 -11.32 -21.71 16.30
C LEU A 565 -9.83 -21.43 16.58
N ALA A 566 -9.53 -20.28 17.20
CA ALA A 566 -8.17 -19.88 17.51
C ALA A 566 -7.44 -20.90 18.40
N TRP A 567 -8.07 -21.38 19.46
CA TRP A 567 -7.33 -22.09 20.53
C TRP A 567 -7.66 -23.58 20.67
N LYS A 568 -8.77 -24.05 20.09
CA LYS A 568 -9.09 -25.49 20.02
C LYS A 568 -8.54 -26.15 18.77
N TYR A 569 -8.49 -25.43 17.66
CA TYR A 569 -8.17 -26.00 16.35
C TYR A 569 -6.81 -25.54 15.81
N LEU A 570 -6.46 -24.25 15.97
CA LEU A 570 -5.21 -23.70 15.44
C LEU A 570 -4.07 -23.76 16.47
N GLY A 571 -4.19 -23.00 17.55
CA GLY A 571 -3.24 -22.95 18.66
C GLY A 571 -3.36 -24.13 19.62
N THR A 572 -3.30 -25.36 19.10
CA THR A 572 -3.24 -26.58 19.92
C THR A 572 -1.99 -26.61 20.79
N LYS A 573 -1.98 -27.45 21.83
CA LYS A 573 -0.81 -27.56 22.73
C LYS A 573 0.46 -27.88 21.93
N GLU A 574 0.37 -28.82 20.99
CA GLU A 574 1.48 -29.25 20.15
C GLU A 574 2.02 -28.10 19.30
N VAL A 575 1.13 -27.30 18.69
CA VAL A 575 1.51 -26.11 17.91
C VAL A 575 2.16 -25.06 18.80
N MET A 576 1.59 -24.78 19.97
CA MET A 576 2.11 -23.76 20.88
C MET A 576 3.46 -24.18 21.48
N ASP A 577 3.65 -25.45 21.83
CA ASP A 577 4.95 -25.97 22.31
C ASP A 577 6.03 -25.78 21.23
N GLU A 578 5.75 -26.16 19.98
CA GLU A 578 6.69 -26.02 18.85
C GLU A 578 7.04 -24.56 18.57
N LEU A 579 6.04 -23.66 18.56
CA LEU A 579 6.28 -22.22 18.42
C LEU A 579 7.15 -21.68 19.56
N GLY A 580 6.93 -22.16 20.78
CA GLY A 580 7.74 -21.81 21.95
C GLY A 580 9.21 -22.22 21.83
N GLU A 581 9.48 -23.39 21.23
CA GLU A 581 10.85 -23.84 20.94
C GLU A 581 11.57 -22.91 19.96
N TYR A 582 10.90 -22.49 18.88
CA TYR A 582 11.47 -21.52 17.94
C TYR A 582 11.76 -20.17 18.59
N ILE A 583 10.86 -19.67 19.43
CA ILE A 583 11.10 -18.41 20.17
C ILE A 583 12.27 -18.55 21.15
N ALA A 584 12.38 -19.68 21.85
CA ALA A 584 13.50 -19.94 22.75
C ALA A 584 14.84 -19.99 22.00
N ASP A 585 14.87 -20.63 20.82
CA ASP A 585 16.06 -20.67 19.98
C ASP A 585 16.40 -19.29 19.38
N ALA A 586 15.40 -18.53 18.92
CA ALA A 586 15.60 -17.17 18.41
C ALA A 586 16.22 -16.25 19.48
N ARG A 587 15.69 -16.28 20.72
CA ARG A 587 16.25 -15.53 21.86
C ARG A 587 17.68 -15.92 22.19
N LYS A 588 18.01 -17.22 22.09
CA LYS A 588 19.34 -17.74 22.36
C LYS A 588 20.35 -17.39 21.26
N THR A 589 19.92 -17.37 20.00
CA THR A 589 20.77 -17.19 18.82
C THR A 589 20.98 -15.73 18.44
N ALA A 590 20.05 -14.83 18.76
CA ALA A 590 20.19 -13.39 18.55
C ALA A 590 21.50 -12.86 19.17
N SER A 591 22.40 -12.38 18.31
CA SER A 591 23.81 -12.23 18.64
C SER A 591 24.19 -10.85 19.16
N ASN A 592 23.41 -9.83 18.80
CA ASN A 592 23.67 -8.43 19.11
C ASN A 592 22.38 -7.71 19.54
N GLU A 593 22.51 -6.48 20.04
CA GLU A 593 21.39 -5.75 20.65
C GLU A 593 20.26 -5.45 19.65
N ILE A 594 20.57 -5.19 18.37
CA ILE A 594 19.55 -4.94 17.37
C ILE A 594 18.77 -6.21 17.01
N GLU A 595 19.46 -7.35 16.87
CA GLU A 595 18.80 -8.65 16.65
C GLU A 595 17.91 -9.03 17.84
N LYS A 596 18.38 -8.84 19.08
CA LYS A 596 17.60 -9.10 20.29
C LYS A 596 16.35 -8.22 20.35
N SER A 597 16.49 -6.92 20.12
CA SER A 597 15.35 -6.00 20.11
C SER A 597 14.30 -6.40 19.06
N ARG A 598 14.75 -6.77 17.86
CA ARG A 598 13.85 -7.24 16.79
C ARG A 598 13.15 -8.56 17.16
N VAL A 599 13.86 -9.53 17.73
CA VAL A 599 13.24 -10.77 18.25
C VAL A 599 12.20 -10.42 19.31
N GLU A 600 12.54 -9.61 20.31
CA GLU A 600 11.62 -9.23 21.38
C GLU A 600 10.38 -8.47 20.88
N SER A 601 10.50 -7.67 19.81
CA SER A 601 9.35 -7.02 19.18
C SER A 601 8.31 -8.03 18.66
N TRP A 602 8.76 -9.16 18.11
CA TRP A 602 7.89 -10.26 17.67
C TRP A 602 7.45 -11.13 18.83
N VAL A 603 8.29 -11.31 19.85
CA VAL A 603 7.87 -12.03 21.05
C VAL A 603 6.70 -11.32 21.69
N LYS A 604 6.81 -10.02 21.96
CA LYS A 604 5.74 -9.25 22.58
C LYS A 604 4.52 -9.13 21.66
N GLY A 605 4.75 -8.69 20.42
CA GLY A 605 3.67 -8.39 19.49
C GLY A 605 2.92 -9.61 18.96
N ILE A 606 3.53 -10.81 18.98
CA ILE A 606 2.92 -12.02 18.40
C ILE A 606 2.88 -13.16 19.41
N TRP A 607 4.01 -13.57 19.98
CA TRP A 607 4.07 -14.77 20.82
C TRP A 607 3.32 -14.59 22.15
N GLU A 608 3.63 -13.54 22.92
CA GLU A 608 2.99 -13.26 24.21
C GLU A 608 1.50 -12.97 24.03
N TYR A 609 1.14 -12.20 22.99
CA TYR A 609 -0.26 -11.97 22.59
C TYR A 609 -1.01 -13.30 22.36
N MET A 610 -0.42 -14.24 21.63
CA MET A 610 -1.03 -15.56 21.41
C MET A 610 -1.06 -16.41 22.68
N MET A 611 -0.03 -16.35 23.52
CA MET A 611 0.01 -17.08 24.79
C MET A 611 -1.08 -16.61 25.76
N GLU A 612 -1.36 -15.30 25.81
CA GLU A 612 -2.48 -14.76 26.60
C GLU A 612 -3.82 -15.35 26.14
N GLY A 613 -4.06 -15.42 24.82
CA GLY A 613 -5.26 -16.05 24.27
C GLY A 613 -5.36 -17.54 24.57
N TYR A 614 -4.27 -18.27 24.34
CA TYR A 614 -4.19 -19.71 24.63
C TYR A 614 -4.46 -20.01 26.11
N HIS A 615 -3.87 -19.26 27.03
CA HIS A 615 -4.09 -19.45 28.47
C HIS A 615 -5.50 -19.05 28.90
N ALA A 616 -6.03 -17.93 28.40
CA ALA A 616 -7.38 -17.48 28.71
C ALA A 616 -8.43 -18.53 28.29
N TYR A 617 -8.22 -19.18 27.14
CA TYR A 617 -9.12 -20.23 26.65
C TYR A 617 -9.05 -21.51 27.50
N ASN A 618 -7.84 -21.98 27.86
CA ASN A 618 -7.66 -23.24 28.59
C ASN A 618 -7.91 -23.16 30.10
N GLN A 619 -8.12 -21.95 30.65
CA GLN A 619 -8.53 -21.76 32.05
C GLN A 619 -10.06 -21.71 32.23
N LYS A 620 -10.82 -21.60 31.14
CA LYS A 620 -12.29 -21.69 31.12
C LYS A 620 -12.72 -23.16 31.16
#